data_AF-A0A0M0J8L6-F1
#
_entry.id   AF-A0A0M0J8L6-F1
#
_cell.length_a   1.000
_cell.length_b   1.000
_cell.length_c   1.000
_cell.angle_alpha   90.00
_cell.angle_beta   90.00
_cell.angle_gamma   90.00
#
_symmetry.space_group_name_H-M   'P 1'
#
loop_
_entity.id
_entity.type
_entity.pdbx_description
1 polymer ?
#
loop_
_entity_poly.entity_id
_entity_poly.type
_entity_poly.pdbx_seq_one_letter_code
_entity_poly.pdbx_strand_id
1 'polypeptide(L)'
;MTGLLRVATALGDIIDGINAKLGQSKTALEAALAELERAPCPSVNIVGNHELYNFDRAALAQAPWLRHGDREYYSFAPAPGWRMVILDPYQLALIGHAQEDPRRQESVALIGAKNPGVDPSGEGGQWFAQVSGEDRRFVPYNGGLGREQLAWLRAELGAASAAGERVLILSHVILHPRACGGDTMVWDYPEALAAISSEEAGGCVVAVLCGHDHFGQYHHDVDTGVHHCTFCSPLNKGDEGYAFGLVQVWDDAIQIRGPRIDDLLPAWRGGKPTGRPAATPCEGEGGACWSPHEIVTLPLRKTKRS
;
A
#
# COMPACT_ATOMS: atom_id res chain seq x y z
N MET A 1 30.46 -1.71 8.57
CA MET A 1 29.31 -1.16 9.33
C MET A 1 28.11 -1.11 8.38
N THR A 2 27.36 -2.20 8.25
CA THR A 2 26.10 -2.23 7.50
C THR A 2 25.02 -1.62 8.42
N GLY A 3 24.82 -0.31 8.33
CA GLY A 3 23.80 0.38 9.13
C GLY A 3 22.40 -0.10 8.75
N LEU A 4 21.49 -0.18 9.71
CA LEU A 4 20.06 -0.29 9.42
C LEU A 4 19.65 0.90 8.55
N LEU A 5 19.17 0.65 7.32
CA LEU A 5 18.52 1.70 6.54
C LEU A 5 17.16 1.97 7.19
N ARG A 6 16.96 3.22 7.61
CA ARG A 6 15.64 3.74 7.92
C ARG A 6 15.11 4.38 6.65
N VAL A 7 13.82 4.23 6.40
CA VAL A 7 13.15 4.82 5.24
C VAL A 7 11.83 5.41 5.72
N ALA A 8 11.53 6.62 5.28
CA ALA A 8 10.21 7.23 5.48
C ALA A 8 9.32 6.85 4.29
N THR A 9 8.13 6.32 4.54
CA THR A 9 7.24 5.86 3.46
C THR A 9 5.93 6.63 3.45
N ALA A 10 5.59 7.24 2.31
CA ALA A 10 4.24 7.73 2.05
C ALA A 10 3.51 6.73 1.15
N LEU A 11 2.38 6.19 1.61
CA LEU A 11 1.64 5.14 0.93
C LEU A 11 0.66 5.67 -0.12
N GLY A 12 1.03 6.76 -0.82
CA GLY A 12 0.20 7.45 -1.81
C GLY A 12 -0.78 8.44 -1.21
N ASP A 13 -1.45 9.18 -2.08
CA ASP A 13 -2.38 10.28 -1.78
C ASP A 13 -1.77 11.35 -0.86
N ILE A 14 -0.56 11.81 -1.20
CA ILE A 14 0.17 12.85 -0.46
C ILE A 14 -0.58 14.18 -0.53
N ILE A 15 -1.22 14.46 -1.68
CA ILE A 15 -2.05 15.64 -1.88
C ILE A 15 -3.41 15.27 -2.43
N ASP A 16 -4.43 16.07 -2.14
CA ASP A 16 -5.79 15.81 -2.62
C ASP A 16 -5.99 16.21 -4.11
N GLY A 17 -6.91 15.54 -4.81
CA GLY A 17 -7.28 15.84 -6.20
C GLY A 17 -7.93 17.21 -6.39
N ILE A 18 -8.45 17.83 -5.33
CA ILE A 18 -8.98 19.20 -5.37
C ILE A 18 -7.93 20.21 -5.82
N ASN A 19 -6.65 19.95 -5.56
CA ASN A 19 -5.55 20.83 -5.94
C ASN A 19 -5.47 21.01 -7.46
N ALA A 20 -5.81 19.99 -8.25
CA ALA A 20 -5.89 20.09 -9.71
C ALA A 20 -6.93 21.13 -10.14
N LYS A 21 -8.12 21.10 -9.52
CA LYS A 21 -9.22 22.04 -9.80
C LYS A 21 -8.87 23.47 -9.38
N LEU A 22 -8.04 23.62 -8.35
CA LEU A 22 -7.58 24.91 -7.84
C LEU A 22 -6.32 25.44 -8.54
N GLY A 23 -5.70 24.64 -9.42
CA GLY A 23 -4.41 24.99 -10.04
C GLY A 23 -3.25 25.03 -9.03
N GLN A 24 -3.36 24.28 -7.93
CA GLN A 24 -2.42 24.28 -6.80
C GLN A 24 -1.62 22.98 -6.65
N SER A 25 -1.78 22.00 -7.55
CA SER A 25 -1.15 20.68 -7.46
C SER A 25 0.34 20.73 -7.15
N LYS A 26 1.10 21.54 -7.91
CA LYS A 26 2.54 21.69 -7.71
C LYS A 26 2.88 22.28 -6.33
N THR A 27 2.24 23.39 -5.96
CA THR A 27 2.50 24.08 -4.69
C THR A 27 2.12 23.23 -3.49
N ALA A 28 1.00 22.51 -3.55
CA ALA A 28 0.58 21.59 -2.50
C ALA A 28 1.57 20.43 -2.34
N LEU A 29 2.03 19.86 -3.46
CA LEU A 29 3.01 18.77 -3.43
C LEU A 29 4.35 19.23 -2.87
N GLU A 30 4.86 20.39 -3.29
CA GLU A 30 6.10 20.98 -2.77
C GLU A 30 6.02 21.20 -1.26
N ALA A 31 4.89 21.70 -0.75
CA ALA A 31 4.69 21.89 0.69
C ALA A 31 4.69 20.56 1.46
N ALA A 32 4.00 19.54 0.95
CA ALA A 32 3.94 18.23 1.60
C ALA A 32 5.32 17.52 1.58
N LEU A 33 6.01 17.55 0.44
CA LEU A 33 7.35 16.96 0.31
C LEU A 33 8.37 17.67 1.20
N ALA A 34 8.29 19.00 1.32
CA ALA A 34 9.18 19.75 2.20
C ALA A 34 9.11 19.28 3.66
N GLU A 35 7.94 18.86 4.15
CA GLU A 35 7.82 18.28 5.50
C GLU A 35 8.34 16.83 5.56
N LEU A 36 8.09 16.01 4.54
CA LEU A 36 8.62 14.65 4.46
C LEU A 36 10.16 14.61 4.39
N GLU A 37 10.76 15.57 3.68
CA GLU A 37 12.22 15.72 3.54
C GLU A 37 12.93 16.14 4.83
N ARG A 38 12.18 16.57 5.86
CA ARG A 38 12.75 16.83 7.21
C ARG A 38 13.12 15.55 7.93
N ALA A 39 12.60 14.40 7.51
CA ALA A 39 13.00 13.12 8.06
C ALA A 39 14.49 12.87 7.77
N PRO A 40 15.30 12.45 8.77
CA PRO A 40 16.74 12.24 8.60
C PRO A 40 17.07 10.93 7.87
N CYS A 41 16.23 10.52 6.92
CA CYS A 41 16.33 9.29 6.18
C CYS A 41 15.72 9.44 4.78
N PRO A 42 16.10 8.59 3.81
CA PRO A 42 15.49 8.59 2.48
C PRO A 42 13.97 8.38 2.54
N SER A 43 13.25 8.97 1.59
CA SER A 43 11.82 8.76 1.39
C SER A 43 11.57 7.72 0.30
N VAL A 44 10.53 6.91 0.50
CA VAL A 44 9.96 5.99 -0.47
C VAL A 44 8.48 6.35 -0.60
N ASN A 45 8.17 7.06 -1.67
CA ASN A 45 6.81 7.50 -1.96
C ASN A 45 6.23 6.60 -3.06
N ILE A 46 4.97 6.22 -2.92
CA ILE A 46 4.26 5.44 -3.94
C ILE A 46 3.10 6.27 -4.50
N VAL A 47 2.65 5.92 -5.70
CA VAL A 47 1.56 6.62 -6.39
C VAL A 47 0.21 6.13 -5.89
N GLY A 48 -0.63 7.06 -5.43
CA GLY A 48 -2.06 6.89 -5.18
C GLY A 48 -2.94 7.44 -6.31
N ASN A 49 -4.25 7.30 -6.19
CA ASN A 49 -5.17 7.86 -7.19
C ASN A 49 -5.15 9.39 -7.18
N HIS A 50 -4.93 10.04 -6.02
CA HIS A 50 -4.88 11.48 -5.95
C HIS A 50 -3.60 12.07 -6.58
N GLU A 51 -2.48 11.34 -6.62
CA GLU A 51 -1.37 11.72 -7.48
C GLU A 51 -1.79 11.74 -8.95
N LEU A 52 -2.54 10.74 -9.41
CA LEU A 52 -3.01 10.61 -10.80
C LEU A 52 -4.17 11.55 -11.14
N TYR A 53 -4.86 12.12 -10.15
CA TYR A 53 -5.80 13.23 -10.36
C TYR A 53 -5.08 14.56 -10.58
N ASN A 54 -3.85 14.69 -10.08
CA ASN A 54 -3.07 15.93 -10.12
C ASN A 54 -2.04 15.95 -11.26
N PHE A 55 -1.48 14.80 -11.60
CA PHE A 55 -0.37 14.68 -12.53
C PHE A 55 -0.57 13.49 -13.46
N ASP A 56 -0.22 13.67 -14.73
CA ASP A 56 -0.14 12.55 -15.67
C ASP A 56 1.14 11.72 -15.45
N ARG A 57 1.16 10.55 -16.08
CA ARG A 57 2.30 9.62 -16.02
C ARG A 57 3.60 10.23 -16.54
N ALA A 58 3.54 11.15 -17.51
CA ALA A 58 4.73 11.80 -18.06
C ALA A 58 5.37 12.79 -17.07
N ALA A 59 4.55 13.49 -16.28
CA ALA A 59 5.00 14.34 -15.19
C ALA A 59 5.56 13.50 -14.02
N LEU A 60 4.88 12.42 -13.63
CA LEU A 60 5.34 11.53 -12.56
C LEU A 60 6.65 10.81 -12.93
N ALA A 61 6.86 10.42 -14.18
CA ALA A 61 8.12 9.82 -14.63
C ALA A 61 9.34 10.76 -14.49
N GLN A 62 9.11 12.07 -14.46
CA GLN A 62 10.15 13.08 -14.26
C GLN A 62 10.27 13.53 -12.80
N ALA A 63 9.43 13.01 -11.92
CA ALA A 63 9.32 13.47 -10.54
C ALA A 63 10.48 12.93 -9.68
N PRO A 64 11.34 13.81 -9.12
CA PRO A 64 12.51 13.37 -8.35
C PRO A 64 12.14 12.65 -7.04
N TRP A 65 10.95 12.90 -6.50
CA TRP A 65 10.45 12.33 -5.25
C TRP A 65 9.82 10.94 -5.40
N LEU A 66 9.57 10.50 -6.65
CA LEU A 66 9.14 9.14 -7.00
C LEU A 66 10.30 8.27 -7.52
N ARG A 67 11.55 8.77 -7.49
CA ARG A 67 12.67 8.18 -8.24
C ARG A 67 12.93 6.73 -7.88
N HIS A 68 12.58 5.84 -8.81
CA HIS A 68 13.01 4.45 -8.78
C HIS A 68 13.33 3.90 -10.19
N GLY A 69 14.31 4.54 -10.84
CA GLY A 69 14.83 4.08 -12.12
C GLY A 69 13.84 4.23 -13.28
N ASP A 70 13.88 3.28 -14.22
CA ASP A 70 13.11 3.35 -15.48
C ASP A 70 11.72 2.70 -15.38
N ARG A 71 11.27 2.33 -14.16
CA ARG A 71 10.02 1.59 -13.94
C ARG A 71 9.18 2.23 -12.83
N GLU A 72 7.86 2.06 -12.95
CA GLU A 72 6.86 2.59 -12.01
C GLU A 72 6.70 1.72 -10.76
N TYR A 73 7.27 0.52 -10.80
CA TYR A 73 7.31 -0.47 -9.73
C TYR A 73 8.73 -1.07 -9.68
N TYR A 74 9.21 -1.41 -8.48
CA TYR A 74 10.61 -1.75 -8.26
C TYR A 74 10.82 -2.45 -6.91
N SER A 75 12.03 -2.96 -6.68
CA SER A 75 12.41 -3.52 -5.38
C SER A 75 13.79 -3.04 -4.95
N PHE A 76 14.07 -3.09 -3.65
CA PHE A 76 15.42 -2.86 -3.10
C PHE A 76 15.57 -3.57 -1.74
N ALA A 77 16.82 -3.76 -1.31
CA ALA A 77 17.14 -4.36 -0.02
C ALA A 77 17.48 -3.27 1.02
N PRO A 78 16.59 -2.93 1.97
CA PRO A 78 16.90 -1.93 2.99
C PRO A 78 17.89 -2.45 4.05
N ALA A 79 17.98 -3.76 4.24
CA ALA A 79 18.86 -4.40 5.19
C ALA A 79 19.18 -5.83 4.73
N PRO A 80 20.30 -6.44 5.19
CA PRO A 80 20.59 -7.83 4.92
C PRO A 80 19.41 -8.74 5.29
N GLY A 81 19.02 -9.64 4.37
CA GLY A 81 17.90 -10.56 4.57
C GLY A 81 16.51 -9.94 4.41
N TRP A 82 16.41 -8.68 3.97
CA TRP A 82 15.13 -8.00 3.75
C TRP A 82 15.06 -7.41 2.35
N ARG A 83 13.87 -7.49 1.76
CA ARG A 83 13.52 -6.81 0.51
C ARG A 83 12.22 -6.03 0.69
N MET A 84 12.20 -4.83 0.15
CA MET A 84 10.99 -4.07 -0.06
C MET A 84 10.61 -4.13 -1.54
N VAL A 85 9.36 -4.48 -1.81
CA VAL A 85 8.76 -4.52 -3.14
C VAL A 85 7.70 -3.44 -3.20
N ILE A 86 7.82 -2.53 -4.17
CA ILE A 86 6.93 -1.40 -4.35
C ILE A 86 6.14 -1.63 -5.62
N LEU A 87 4.81 -1.66 -5.47
CA LEU A 87 3.87 -1.86 -6.56
C LEU A 87 3.23 -0.54 -6.98
N ASP A 88 2.92 -0.47 -8.28
CA ASP A 88 2.03 0.53 -8.85
C ASP A 88 0.66 -0.11 -9.13
N PRO A 89 -0.35 0.14 -8.27
CA PRO A 89 -1.68 -0.45 -8.43
C PRO A 89 -2.51 0.18 -9.56
N TYR A 90 -1.93 1.05 -10.38
CA TYR A 90 -2.60 1.78 -11.45
C TYR A 90 -1.97 1.50 -12.82
N GLN A 91 -1.32 0.35 -13.01
CA GLN A 91 -0.88 -0.09 -14.33
C GLN A 91 -2.07 -0.29 -15.26
N LEU A 92 -3.15 -0.90 -14.77
CA LEU A 92 -4.47 -0.83 -15.40
C LEU A 92 -5.31 0.18 -14.64
N ALA A 93 -5.59 1.34 -15.24
CA ALA A 93 -6.42 2.37 -14.63
C ALA A 93 -7.15 3.21 -15.69
N LEU A 94 -8.28 3.80 -15.31
CA LEU A 94 -8.94 4.84 -16.11
C LEU A 94 -8.26 6.21 -15.98
N ILE A 95 -7.47 6.38 -14.92
CA ILE A 95 -6.82 7.62 -14.50
C ILE A 95 -5.30 7.57 -14.77
N GLY A 96 -4.68 8.75 -14.92
CA GLY A 96 -3.23 8.90 -15.08
C GLY A 96 -2.67 8.61 -16.47
N HIS A 97 -3.22 7.64 -17.19
CA HIS A 97 -2.80 7.27 -18.54
C HIS A 97 -3.45 8.13 -19.62
N ALA A 98 -2.72 8.41 -20.70
CA ALA A 98 -3.26 9.06 -21.91
C ALA A 98 -4.34 8.19 -22.58
N GLN A 99 -5.23 8.79 -23.37
CA GLN A 99 -6.36 8.08 -23.99
C GLN A 99 -5.91 6.97 -24.95
N GLU A 100 -4.79 7.20 -25.62
CA GLU A 100 -4.14 6.32 -26.58
C GLU A 100 -3.24 5.25 -25.93
N ASP A 101 -2.98 5.33 -24.62
CA ASP A 101 -2.16 4.34 -23.92
C ASP A 101 -2.86 2.96 -23.96
N PRO A 102 -2.20 1.91 -24.45
CA PRO A 102 -2.79 0.57 -24.50
C PRO A 102 -3.30 0.08 -23.14
N ARG A 103 -2.65 0.46 -22.05
CA ARG A 103 -3.06 0.11 -20.68
C ARG A 103 -4.40 0.74 -20.33
N ARG A 104 -4.63 1.99 -20.76
CA ARG A 104 -5.91 2.67 -20.56
C ARG A 104 -7.03 2.03 -21.39
N GLN A 105 -6.73 1.66 -22.64
CA GLN A 105 -7.69 0.98 -23.51
C GLN A 105 -8.11 -0.38 -22.94
N GLU A 106 -7.15 -1.17 -22.45
CA GLU A 106 -7.40 -2.42 -21.74
C GLU A 106 -8.27 -2.19 -20.49
N SER A 107 -7.99 -1.11 -19.74
CA SER A 107 -8.73 -0.73 -18.54
C SER A 107 -10.20 -0.38 -18.83
N VAL A 108 -10.47 0.37 -19.91
CA VAL A 108 -11.83 0.68 -20.37
C VAL A 108 -12.59 -0.60 -20.74
N ALA A 109 -11.95 -1.51 -21.46
CA ALA A 109 -12.57 -2.77 -21.85
C ALA A 109 -12.88 -3.65 -20.62
N LEU A 110 -11.94 -3.76 -19.69
CA LEU A 110 -12.09 -4.54 -18.46
C LEU A 110 -13.21 -3.99 -17.58
N ILE A 111 -13.19 -2.69 -17.27
CA ILE A 111 -14.19 -2.09 -16.40
C ILE A 111 -15.57 -2.05 -17.06
N GLY A 112 -15.67 -1.83 -18.37
CA GLY A 112 -16.95 -1.88 -19.09
C GLY A 112 -17.61 -3.26 -19.03
N ALA A 113 -16.81 -4.33 -19.01
CA ALA A 113 -17.31 -5.69 -18.86
C ALA A 113 -17.69 -6.05 -17.41
N LYS A 114 -16.95 -5.51 -16.43
CA LYS A 114 -17.10 -5.86 -15.00
C LYS A 114 -18.05 -4.94 -14.23
N ASN A 115 -18.14 -3.68 -14.63
CA ASN A 115 -18.97 -2.65 -14.02
C ASN A 115 -19.49 -1.68 -15.10
N PRO A 116 -20.57 -2.06 -15.82
CA PRO A 116 -21.17 -1.21 -16.86
C PRO A 116 -21.79 0.09 -16.33
N GLY A 117 -21.87 0.26 -15.00
CA GLY A 117 -22.31 1.50 -14.37
C GLY A 117 -21.24 2.60 -14.35
N VAL A 118 -20.00 2.31 -14.73
CA VAL A 118 -18.88 3.27 -14.81
C VAL A 118 -18.81 3.89 -16.21
N ASP A 119 -18.75 5.22 -16.26
CA ASP A 119 -18.47 5.92 -17.52
C ASP A 119 -17.01 5.67 -17.98
N PRO A 120 -16.74 5.40 -19.26
CA PRO A 120 -15.37 5.17 -19.76
C PRO A 120 -14.36 6.30 -19.51
N SER A 121 -14.82 7.52 -19.26
CA SER A 121 -13.97 8.65 -18.82
C SER A 121 -13.41 8.44 -17.42
N GLY A 122 -14.12 7.69 -16.56
CA GLY A 122 -13.84 7.56 -15.13
C GLY A 122 -14.43 8.68 -14.27
N GLU A 123 -15.07 9.69 -14.86
CA GLU A 123 -15.56 10.87 -14.12
C GLU A 123 -17.06 10.81 -13.77
N GLY A 124 -17.78 9.81 -14.28
CA GLY A 124 -19.24 9.71 -14.12
C GLY A 124 -19.77 8.29 -14.04
N GLY A 125 -21.09 8.18 -13.94
CA GLY A 125 -21.80 6.91 -13.83
C GLY A 125 -22.32 6.60 -12.43
N GLN A 126 -23.07 5.50 -12.31
CA GLN A 126 -23.58 4.99 -11.04
C GLN A 126 -22.76 3.76 -10.63
N TRP A 127 -21.55 4.02 -10.14
CA TRP A 127 -20.50 3.00 -9.96
C TRP A 127 -20.88 1.79 -9.12
N PHE A 128 -21.85 1.92 -8.21
CA PHE A 128 -22.26 0.84 -7.31
C PHE A 128 -23.68 0.31 -7.57
N ALA A 129 -24.36 0.78 -8.62
CA ALA A 129 -25.74 0.40 -8.87
C ALA A 129 -25.88 -1.03 -9.39
N GLN A 130 -24.86 -1.55 -10.10
CA GLN A 130 -24.93 -2.82 -10.82
C GLN A 130 -23.87 -3.85 -10.40
N VAL A 131 -23.10 -3.55 -9.34
CA VAL A 131 -22.05 -4.43 -8.82
C VAL A 131 -22.29 -4.74 -7.34
N SER A 132 -21.88 -5.93 -6.93
CA SER A 132 -22.04 -6.41 -5.56
C SER A 132 -20.85 -7.26 -5.14
N GLY A 133 -20.73 -7.51 -3.83
CA GLY A 133 -19.60 -8.25 -3.28
C GLY A 133 -18.25 -7.63 -3.68
N GLU A 134 -17.32 -8.48 -4.06
CA GLU A 134 -15.95 -8.10 -4.43
C GLU A 134 -15.85 -7.37 -5.77
N ASP A 135 -16.86 -7.45 -6.63
CA ASP A 135 -16.87 -6.71 -7.90
C ASP A 135 -17.11 -5.21 -7.71
N ARG A 136 -17.47 -4.78 -6.48
CA ARG A 136 -17.50 -3.36 -6.10
C ARG A 136 -16.12 -2.68 -6.21
N ARG A 137 -15.03 -3.45 -6.33
CA ARG A 137 -13.69 -2.92 -6.57
C ARG A 137 -13.48 -2.33 -7.96
N PHE A 138 -14.33 -2.66 -8.94
CA PHE A 138 -14.17 -2.18 -10.32
C PHE A 138 -14.70 -0.75 -10.45
N VAL A 139 -13.96 0.21 -9.92
CA VAL A 139 -14.32 1.63 -9.88
C VAL A 139 -13.14 2.52 -10.30
N PRO A 140 -13.39 3.75 -10.77
CA PRO A 140 -12.34 4.59 -11.37
C PRO A 140 -11.20 5.00 -10.43
N TYR A 141 -11.46 5.05 -9.12
CA TYR A 141 -10.45 5.40 -8.11
C TYR A 141 -9.56 4.21 -7.71
N ASN A 142 -9.81 3.01 -8.25
CA ASN A 142 -8.94 1.85 -8.11
C ASN A 142 -8.17 1.62 -9.43
N GLY A 143 -7.34 0.58 -9.44
CA GLY A 143 -6.70 0.07 -10.64
C GLY A 143 -6.30 -1.39 -10.47
N GLY A 144 -5.59 -1.92 -11.46
CA GLY A 144 -4.96 -3.24 -11.43
C GLY A 144 -3.45 -3.16 -11.64
N LEU A 145 -2.76 -4.22 -11.23
CA LEU A 145 -1.32 -4.39 -11.40
C LEU A 145 -0.94 -4.71 -12.85
N GLY A 146 -1.82 -5.38 -13.59
CA GLY A 146 -1.59 -5.74 -14.98
C GLY A 146 -0.58 -6.89 -15.14
N ARG A 147 -0.60 -7.51 -16.33
CA ARG A 147 0.12 -8.75 -16.61
C ARG A 147 1.64 -8.64 -16.44
N GLU A 148 2.23 -7.53 -16.90
CA GLU A 148 3.68 -7.32 -16.85
C GLU A 148 4.19 -7.21 -15.40
N GLN A 149 3.56 -6.36 -14.59
CA GLN A 149 3.95 -6.20 -13.19
C GLN A 149 3.67 -7.45 -12.37
N LEU A 150 2.56 -8.16 -12.61
CA LEU A 150 2.27 -9.43 -11.94
C LEU A 150 3.32 -10.51 -12.26
N ALA A 151 3.78 -10.59 -13.52
CA ALA A 151 4.86 -11.49 -13.90
C ALA A 151 6.19 -11.09 -13.24
N TRP A 152 6.49 -9.79 -13.22
CA TRP A 152 7.66 -9.26 -12.52
C TRP A 152 7.62 -9.56 -11.01
N LEU A 153 6.47 -9.36 -10.36
CA LEU A 153 6.27 -9.65 -8.94
C LEU A 153 6.58 -11.12 -8.64
N ARG A 154 6.06 -12.06 -9.43
CA ARG A 154 6.35 -13.49 -9.27
C ARG A 154 7.85 -13.78 -9.36
N ALA A 155 8.52 -13.24 -10.39
CA ALA A 155 9.96 -13.42 -10.56
C ALA A 155 10.74 -12.84 -9.37
N GLU A 156 10.32 -11.69 -8.87
CA GLU A 156 11.04 -11.00 -7.80
C GLU A 156 10.84 -11.65 -6.43
N LEU A 157 9.64 -12.18 -6.15
CA LEU A 157 9.40 -13.00 -4.96
C LEU A 157 10.18 -14.32 -5.02
N GLY A 158 10.30 -14.94 -6.20
CA GLY A 158 11.13 -16.12 -6.41
C GLY A 158 12.61 -15.86 -6.15
N ALA A 159 13.12 -14.72 -6.64
CA ALA A 159 14.50 -14.30 -6.38
C ALA A 159 14.76 -14.02 -4.88
N ALA A 160 13.84 -13.33 -4.21
CA ALA A 160 13.93 -13.06 -2.78
C ALA A 160 13.90 -14.36 -1.94
N SER A 161 12.99 -15.29 -2.29
CA SER A 161 12.88 -16.60 -1.67
C SER A 161 14.18 -17.40 -1.81
N ALA A 162 14.75 -17.47 -3.01
CA ALA A 162 16.02 -18.14 -3.27
C ALA A 162 17.21 -17.49 -2.53
N ALA A 163 17.15 -16.18 -2.26
CA ALA A 163 18.13 -15.44 -1.47
C ALA A 163 17.91 -15.56 0.05
N GLY A 164 16.84 -16.23 0.50
CA GLY A 164 16.47 -16.31 1.92
C GLY A 164 16.02 -14.98 2.53
N GLU A 165 15.55 -14.06 1.69
CA GLU A 165 15.08 -12.73 2.11
C GLU A 165 13.62 -12.78 2.59
N ARG A 166 13.27 -11.87 3.50
CA ARG A 166 11.88 -11.54 3.84
C ARG A 166 11.41 -10.33 3.07
N VAL A 167 10.17 -10.40 2.58
CA VAL A 167 9.60 -9.38 1.71
C VAL A 167 8.50 -8.59 2.40
N LEU A 168 8.64 -7.27 2.37
CA LEU A 168 7.55 -6.31 2.61
C LEU A 168 7.06 -5.79 1.26
N ILE A 169 5.76 -5.89 1.00
CA ILE A 169 5.14 -5.31 -0.20
C ILE A 169 4.46 -4.00 0.18
N LEU A 170 4.68 -2.94 -0.59
CA LEU A 170 3.97 -1.67 -0.49
C LEU A 170 3.10 -1.49 -1.72
N SER A 171 1.83 -1.11 -1.52
CA SER A 171 0.90 -0.76 -2.59
C SER A 171 -0.13 0.21 -2.06
N HIS A 172 -0.49 1.24 -2.81
CA HIS A 172 -1.50 2.19 -2.34
C HIS A 172 -2.87 1.49 -2.21
N VAL A 173 -3.32 0.79 -3.26
CA VAL A 173 -4.59 0.04 -3.31
C VAL A 173 -4.43 -1.34 -2.67
N ILE A 174 -5.44 -1.79 -1.95
CA ILE A 174 -5.37 -2.98 -1.10
C ILE A 174 -5.31 -4.28 -1.93
N LEU A 175 -4.44 -5.23 -1.53
CA LEU A 175 -4.31 -6.53 -2.22
C LEU A 175 -5.22 -7.65 -1.69
N HIS A 176 -5.77 -7.50 -0.47
CA HIS A 176 -6.56 -8.55 0.17
C HIS A 176 -7.96 -8.04 0.56
N PRO A 177 -9.07 -8.69 0.16
CA PRO A 177 -10.43 -8.20 0.39
C PRO A 177 -10.78 -8.03 1.87
N ARG A 178 -10.22 -8.89 2.74
CA ARG A 178 -10.40 -8.79 4.19
C ARG A 178 -9.59 -7.68 4.86
N ALA A 179 -8.64 -7.08 4.14
CA ALA A 179 -7.85 -5.94 4.58
C ALA A 179 -8.46 -4.60 4.11
N CYS A 180 -9.73 -4.57 3.71
CA CYS A 180 -10.45 -3.33 3.40
C CYS A 180 -11.97 -3.49 3.57
N GLY A 181 -12.75 -2.48 3.17
CA GLY A 181 -14.21 -2.52 3.05
C GLY A 181 -14.75 -3.31 1.84
N GLY A 182 -13.86 -3.89 1.02
CA GLY A 182 -14.19 -4.71 -0.16
C GLY A 182 -14.29 -3.94 -1.48
N ASP A 183 -14.29 -2.62 -1.48
CA ASP A 183 -14.38 -1.78 -2.69
C ASP A 183 -13.13 -0.95 -2.99
N THR A 184 -12.07 -1.05 -2.18
CA THR A 184 -10.79 -0.34 -2.32
C THR A 184 -9.62 -1.28 -2.64
N MET A 185 -9.91 -2.41 -3.27
CA MET A 185 -8.89 -3.41 -3.64
C MET A 185 -8.53 -3.38 -5.12
N VAL A 186 -7.33 -3.85 -5.46
CA VAL A 186 -6.88 -3.89 -6.85
C VAL A 186 -7.79 -4.79 -7.70
N TRP A 187 -8.00 -4.44 -8.96
CA TRP A 187 -8.92 -5.14 -9.86
C TRP A 187 -8.56 -6.62 -10.04
N ASP A 188 -7.26 -6.91 -10.08
CA ASP A 188 -6.62 -8.22 -10.22
C ASP A 188 -6.03 -8.72 -8.89
N TYR A 189 -6.73 -8.45 -7.78
CA TYR A 189 -6.33 -8.94 -6.46
C TYR A 189 -6.16 -10.47 -6.39
N PRO A 190 -6.99 -11.31 -7.07
CA PRO A 190 -6.80 -12.76 -7.02
C PRO A 190 -5.44 -13.16 -7.59
N GLU A 191 -4.99 -12.52 -8.68
CA GLU A 191 -3.70 -12.76 -9.31
C GLU A 191 -2.54 -12.29 -8.42
N ALA A 192 -2.71 -11.16 -7.72
CA ALA A 192 -1.74 -10.66 -6.75
C ALA A 192 -1.56 -11.63 -5.56
N LEU A 193 -2.66 -12.09 -4.98
CA LEU A 193 -2.63 -13.08 -3.89
C LEU A 193 -2.04 -14.41 -4.36
N ALA A 194 -2.35 -14.85 -5.59
CA ALA A 194 -1.77 -16.05 -6.18
C ALA A 194 -0.26 -15.91 -6.49
N ALA A 195 0.28 -14.70 -6.61
CA ALA A 195 1.72 -14.47 -6.68
C ALA A 195 2.37 -14.55 -5.30
N ILE A 196 1.71 -13.98 -4.28
CA ILE A 196 2.17 -14.01 -2.88
C ILE A 196 2.17 -15.44 -2.31
N SER A 197 1.15 -16.24 -2.63
CA SER A 197 0.98 -17.59 -2.13
C SER A 197 1.65 -18.67 -3.00
N SER A 198 2.42 -18.29 -4.01
CA SER A 198 3.00 -19.23 -4.97
C SER A 198 4.14 -20.06 -4.35
N GLU A 199 4.44 -21.20 -4.95
CA GLU A 199 5.55 -22.05 -4.50
C GLU A 199 6.89 -21.31 -4.63
N GLU A 200 7.07 -20.54 -5.71
CA GLU A 200 8.27 -19.74 -5.94
C GLU A 200 8.46 -18.68 -4.86
N ALA A 201 7.38 -18.03 -4.41
CA ALA A 201 7.43 -17.08 -3.31
C ALA A 201 7.87 -17.75 -2.00
N GLY A 202 7.64 -19.06 -1.82
CA GLY A 202 8.21 -19.84 -0.71
C GLY A 202 7.86 -19.33 0.68
N GLY A 203 6.81 -18.52 0.82
CA GLY A 203 6.46 -17.83 2.08
C GLY A 203 7.43 -16.71 2.48
N CYS A 204 8.17 -16.13 1.53
CA CYS A 204 9.10 -15.03 1.79
C CYS A 204 8.39 -13.71 2.14
N VAL A 205 7.14 -13.52 1.66
CA VAL A 205 6.32 -12.35 1.97
C VAL A 205 5.83 -12.44 3.41
N VAL A 206 6.06 -11.38 4.18
CA VAL A 206 5.67 -11.31 5.59
C VAL A 206 4.64 -10.24 5.88
N ALA A 207 4.60 -9.17 5.09
CA ALA A 207 3.55 -8.17 5.18
C ALA A 207 3.29 -7.44 3.86
N VAL A 208 2.04 -6.99 3.71
CA VAL A 208 1.60 -6.04 2.68
C VAL A 208 1.13 -4.79 3.40
N LEU A 209 1.68 -3.64 3.04
CA LEU A 209 1.43 -2.33 3.63
C LEU A 209 0.69 -1.45 2.62
N CYS A 210 -0.55 -1.07 2.95
CA CYS A 210 -1.44 -0.32 2.07
C CYS A 210 -2.02 0.96 2.69
N GLY A 211 -2.46 1.86 1.82
CA GLY A 211 -3.26 3.04 2.16
C GLY A 211 -4.68 2.91 1.62
N HIS A 212 -5.18 3.98 0.98
CA HIS A 212 -6.43 4.03 0.21
C HIS A 212 -7.76 3.87 0.96
N ASP A 213 -7.95 2.83 1.79
CA ASP A 213 -9.10 2.76 2.69
C ASP A 213 -8.83 3.63 3.92
N HIS A 214 -9.37 4.86 3.91
CA HIS A 214 -9.06 5.88 4.93
C HIS A 214 -9.39 5.45 6.36
N PHE A 215 -10.23 4.43 6.54
CA PHE A 215 -10.60 3.91 7.87
C PHE A 215 -9.64 2.85 8.39
N GLY A 216 -8.70 2.39 7.57
CA GLY A 216 -7.77 1.32 7.90
C GLY A 216 -8.44 -0.04 8.12
N GLN A 217 -7.64 -1.10 8.09
CA GLN A 217 -8.08 -2.46 8.36
C GLN A 217 -6.85 -3.36 8.53
N TYR A 218 -7.03 -4.50 9.18
CA TYR A 218 -6.00 -5.52 9.29
C TYR A 218 -6.54 -6.88 8.85
N HIS A 219 -5.67 -7.70 8.27
CA HIS A 219 -5.94 -9.13 8.10
C HIS A 219 -4.66 -9.95 8.23
N HIS A 220 -4.69 -11.00 9.04
CA HIS A 220 -3.67 -12.04 9.03
C HIS A 220 -4.19 -13.22 8.22
N ASP A 221 -3.59 -13.44 7.06
CA ASP A 221 -3.87 -14.62 6.25
C ASP A 221 -3.19 -15.83 6.89
N VAL A 222 -4.00 -16.74 7.44
CA VAL A 222 -3.51 -17.90 8.19
C VAL A 222 -2.91 -18.97 7.28
N ASP A 223 -3.17 -18.95 5.98
CA ASP A 223 -2.68 -19.95 5.03
C ASP A 223 -1.25 -19.58 4.59
N THR A 224 -1.04 -18.32 4.22
CA THR A 224 0.29 -17.79 3.84
C THR A 224 1.13 -17.33 5.02
N GLY A 225 0.49 -16.86 6.10
CA GLY A 225 1.14 -16.20 7.25
C GLY A 225 1.40 -14.71 7.01
N VAL A 226 0.85 -14.12 5.94
CA VAL A 226 1.08 -12.73 5.57
C VAL A 226 0.20 -11.80 6.39
N HIS A 227 0.80 -10.72 6.91
CA HIS A 227 0.07 -9.62 7.52
C HIS A 227 -0.30 -8.56 6.49
N HIS A 228 -1.59 -8.42 6.20
CA HIS A 228 -2.12 -7.33 5.38
C HIS A 228 -2.54 -6.17 6.28
N CYS A 229 -1.82 -5.06 6.18
CA CYS A 229 -2.01 -3.86 6.99
C CYS A 229 -2.46 -2.70 6.09
N THR A 230 -3.68 -2.23 6.28
CA THR A 230 -4.20 -1.04 5.63
C THR A 230 -4.25 0.08 6.66
N PHE A 231 -3.43 1.09 6.46
CA PHE A 231 -3.28 2.21 7.40
C PHE A 231 -4.35 3.28 7.16
N CYS A 232 -4.85 3.85 8.25
CA CYS A 232 -5.78 4.97 8.20
C CYS A 232 -5.16 6.18 7.49
N SER A 233 -6.01 6.96 6.83
CA SER A 233 -5.58 8.23 6.25
C SER A 233 -5.49 9.31 7.33
N PRO A 234 -4.43 10.15 7.34
CA PRO A 234 -4.37 11.34 8.18
C PRO A 234 -5.49 12.34 7.87
N LEU A 235 -6.06 12.32 6.66
CA LEU A 235 -7.17 13.20 6.27
C LEU A 235 -8.39 13.07 7.21
N ASN A 236 -8.67 11.86 7.68
CA ASN A 236 -9.83 11.57 8.54
C ASN A 236 -9.57 11.82 10.03
N LYS A 237 -8.37 12.29 10.38
CA LYS A 237 -7.92 12.43 11.78
C LYS A 237 -7.95 13.87 12.29
N GLY A 238 -8.17 14.86 11.42
CA GLY A 238 -8.21 16.27 11.79
C GLY A 238 -6.91 16.72 12.45
N ASP A 239 -6.99 17.77 13.27
CA ASP A 239 -5.81 18.41 13.86
C ASP A 239 -5.23 17.65 15.08
N GLU A 240 -5.96 16.68 15.62
CA GLU A 240 -5.62 16.01 16.89
C GLU A 240 -5.27 14.51 16.74
N GLY A 241 -5.55 13.88 15.60
CA GLY A 241 -5.32 12.45 15.44
C GLY A 241 -3.95 12.09 14.84
N TYR A 242 -3.51 10.85 15.08
CA TYR A 242 -2.13 10.42 14.83
C TYR A 242 -2.04 9.24 13.86
N ALA A 243 -2.42 9.42 12.59
CA ALA A 243 -2.31 8.39 11.55
C ALA A 243 -0.91 8.32 10.92
N PHE A 244 0.11 8.14 11.75
CA PHE A 244 1.48 7.87 11.33
C PHE A 244 2.21 7.00 12.35
N GLY A 245 3.33 6.40 11.95
CA GLY A 245 4.08 5.53 12.83
C GLY A 245 5.35 4.96 12.23
N LEU A 246 5.94 4.02 12.96
CA LEU A 246 7.14 3.27 12.60
C LEU A 246 6.79 1.80 12.44
N VAL A 247 7.25 1.20 11.34
CA VAL A 247 7.27 -0.25 11.16
C VAL A 247 8.69 -0.71 11.41
N GLN A 248 8.89 -1.48 12.48
CA GLN A 248 10.16 -2.10 12.82
C GLN A 248 10.09 -3.60 12.50
N VAL A 249 11.08 -4.09 11.79
CA VAL A 249 11.14 -5.49 11.38
C VAL A 249 12.26 -6.22 12.09
N TRP A 250 11.94 -7.41 12.58
CA TRP A 250 12.81 -8.29 13.36
C TRP A 250 12.78 -9.70 12.79
N ASP A 251 13.64 -10.57 13.33
CA ASP A 251 13.76 -11.93 12.85
C ASP A 251 12.52 -12.80 13.11
N ASP A 252 11.64 -12.39 14.00
CA ASP A 252 10.49 -13.16 14.46
C ASP A 252 9.20 -12.34 14.55
N ALA A 253 9.28 -11.02 14.32
CA ALA A 253 8.14 -10.14 14.44
C ALA A 253 8.26 -8.87 13.59
N ILE A 254 7.11 -8.30 13.26
CA ILE A 254 6.99 -6.90 12.83
C ILE A 254 6.33 -6.13 13.97
N GLN A 255 6.91 -5.01 14.38
CA GLN A 255 6.32 -4.12 15.36
C GLN A 255 5.85 -2.84 14.66
N ILE A 256 4.57 -2.54 14.79
CA ILE A 256 3.99 -1.28 14.33
C ILE A 256 3.82 -0.39 15.54
N ARG A 257 4.43 0.78 15.48
CA ARG A 257 4.46 1.75 16.58
C ARG A 257 3.92 3.09 16.15
N GLY A 258 3.13 3.76 16.96
CA GLY A 258 2.65 5.10 16.66
C GLY A 258 2.21 5.83 17.93
N PRO A 259 2.02 7.15 17.88
CA PRO A 259 1.59 7.94 19.05
C PRO A 259 0.22 7.48 19.56
N ARG A 260 -0.60 6.94 18.65
CA ARG A 260 -1.86 6.27 18.96
C ARG A 260 -2.11 5.18 17.92
N ILE A 261 -1.85 3.93 18.28
CA ILE A 261 -1.86 2.84 17.30
C ILE A 261 -3.25 2.62 16.68
N ASP A 262 -4.33 2.93 17.40
CA ASP A 262 -5.70 2.86 16.88
C ASP A 262 -6.04 3.98 15.88
N ASP A 263 -5.26 5.06 15.85
CA ASP A 263 -5.38 6.07 14.79
C ASP A 263 -4.67 5.65 13.52
N LEU A 264 -3.66 4.78 13.60
CA LEU A 264 -2.89 4.29 12.47
C LEU A 264 -3.44 2.98 11.90
N LEU A 265 -3.65 1.97 12.74
CA LEU A 265 -4.11 0.63 12.37
C LEU A 265 -5.14 0.16 13.41
N PRO A 266 -6.45 0.36 13.21
CA PRO A 266 -7.43 0.22 14.28
C PRO A 266 -7.66 -1.24 14.71
N ALA A 267 -8.00 -1.47 15.98
CA ALA A 267 -8.52 -2.76 16.46
C ALA A 267 -10.01 -2.98 16.16
N TRP A 268 -10.76 -1.90 15.89
CA TRP A 268 -12.20 -1.96 15.60
C TRP A 268 -12.57 -1.06 14.44
N ARG A 269 -13.45 -1.54 13.56
CA ARG A 269 -14.02 -0.76 12.45
C ARG A 269 -15.52 -1.06 12.33
N GLY A 270 -16.34 -0.02 12.28
CA GLY A 270 -17.81 -0.16 12.20
C GLY A 270 -18.40 -1.01 13.34
N GLY A 271 -17.82 -0.92 14.54
CA GLY A 271 -18.25 -1.70 15.71
C GLY A 271 -17.86 -3.18 15.69
N LYS A 272 -16.99 -3.62 14.78
CA LYS A 272 -16.48 -5.01 14.71
C LYS A 272 -14.96 -5.06 14.85
N PRO A 273 -14.38 -6.13 15.43
CA PRO A 273 -12.93 -6.30 15.49
C PRO A 273 -12.33 -6.38 14.08
N THR A 274 -11.16 -5.76 13.90
CA THR A 274 -10.37 -5.85 12.66
C THR A 274 -9.54 -7.12 12.57
N GLY A 275 -9.47 -7.91 13.64
CA GLY A 275 -8.57 -9.06 13.73
C GLY A 275 -7.10 -8.69 13.99
N ARG A 276 -6.79 -7.39 14.11
CA ARG A 276 -5.47 -6.91 14.57
C ARG A 276 -5.18 -7.51 15.96
N PRO A 277 -3.95 -7.99 16.23
CA PRO A 277 -3.56 -8.37 17.58
C PRO A 277 -3.80 -7.24 18.59
N ALA A 278 -4.01 -7.65 19.85
CA ALA A 278 -4.03 -6.69 20.96
C ALA A 278 -2.68 -5.98 21.04
N ALA A 279 -2.73 -4.72 21.42
CA ALA A 279 -1.53 -3.93 21.55
C ALA A 279 -0.71 -4.44 22.75
N THR A 280 0.61 -4.55 22.57
CA THR A 280 1.50 -5.24 23.50
C THR A 280 2.03 -4.24 24.53
N PRO A 281 1.96 -4.52 25.85
CA PRO A 281 2.64 -3.70 26.85
C PRO A 281 4.16 -3.71 26.60
N CYS A 282 4.84 -2.60 26.92
CA CYS A 282 6.29 -2.56 26.87
C CYS A 282 6.88 -3.47 27.96
N GLU A 283 7.70 -4.46 27.60
CA GLU A 283 8.54 -5.20 28.54
C GLU A 283 9.95 -4.56 28.56
N GLY A 284 10.23 -3.74 29.58
CA GLY A 284 11.56 -3.16 29.78
C GLY A 284 11.63 -2.18 30.95
N GLU A 285 12.50 -2.44 31.93
CA GLU A 285 12.88 -1.49 32.96
C GLU A 285 13.99 -0.56 32.41
N GLY A 286 13.64 0.72 32.18
CA GLY A 286 14.63 1.79 31.93
C GLY A 286 14.56 2.43 30.54
N GLY A 287 13.84 3.56 30.45
CA GLY A 287 13.83 4.47 29.30
C GLY A 287 12.46 4.60 28.64
N ALA A 288 11.84 5.80 28.75
CA ALA A 288 10.57 6.23 28.14
C ALA A 288 9.58 5.08 27.83
N CYS A 289 8.88 4.62 28.86
CA CYS A 289 7.88 3.56 28.73
C CYS A 289 6.69 4.09 27.91
N TRP A 290 6.50 3.53 26.73
CA TRP A 290 5.37 3.78 25.85
C TRP A 290 4.12 3.06 26.38
N SER A 291 2.98 3.71 26.27
CA SER A 291 1.66 3.17 26.57
C SER A 291 1.41 1.89 25.75
N PRO A 292 0.73 0.87 26.33
CA PRO A 292 0.28 -0.30 25.58
C PRO A 292 -0.55 0.07 24.34
N HIS A 293 -1.09 1.29 24.24
CA HIS A 293 -1.83 1.79 23.08
C HIS A 293 -0.94 2.34 21.95
N GLU A 294 0.37 2.11 22.00
CA GLU A 294 1.32 2.68 21.04
C GLU A 294 2.05 1.61 20.22
N ILE A 295 1.94 0.33 20.57
CA ILE A 295 2.72 -0.76 19.94
C ILE A 295 1.82 -1.97 19.66
N VAL A 296 1.89 -2.50 18.44
CA VAL A 296 1.33 -3.81 18.07
C VAL A 296 2.45 -4.69 17.54
N THR A 297 2.50 -5.94 18.01
CA THR A 297 3.46 -6.96 17.55
C THR A 297 2.74 -7.96 16.65
N LEU A 298 3.24 -8.11 15.43
CA LEU A 298 2.77 -9.05 14.43
C LEU A 298 3.78 -10.21 14.33
N PRO A 299 3.44 -11.42 14.81
CA PRO A 299 4.39 -12.53 14.87
C PRO A 299 4.63 -13.12 13.48
N LEU A 300 5.89 -13.30 13.11
CA LEU A 300 6.28 -13.93 11.85
C LEU A 300 6.37 -15.45 12.01
N ARG A 301 6.07 -16.17 10.93
CA ARG A 301 6.35 -17.61 10.87
C ARG A 301 7.86 -17.84 11.01
N LYS A 302 8.23 -18.82 11.86
CA LYS A 302 9.62 -19.28 11.93
C LYS A 302 10.01 -19.82 10.56
N THR A 303 11.05 -19.26 9.96
CA THR A 303 11.64 -19.85 8.76
C THR A 303 12.13 -21.24 9.13
N LYS A 304 11.75 -22.26 8.35
CA LYS A 304 12.39 -23.57 8.46
C LYS A 304 13.85 -23.36 8.03
N ARG A 305 14.73 -23.07 8.98
CA ARG A 305 16.18 -23.10 8.72
C ARG A 305 16.49 -24.53 8.28
N SER A 306 16.85 -24.68 7.01
CA SER A 306 17.46 -25.90 6.46
C SER A 306 18.81 -26.14 7.12
#